data_AF-A0A183K8Q2-F1
#
_entry.id   AF-A0A183K8Q2-F1
#
_cell.length_a   1.000
_cell.length_b   1.000
_cell.length_c   1.000
_cell.angle_alpha   90.00
_cell.angle_beta   90.00
_cell.angle_gamma   90.00
#
_symmetry.space_group_name_H-M   'P 1'
#
loop_
_entity.id
_entity.type
_entity.pdbx_description
1 polymer ?
#
loop_
_entity_poly.entity_id
_entity_poly.type
_entity_poly.pdbx_seq_one_letter_code
_entity_poly.pdbx_strand_id
1 'polypeptide(L)'
;MGLTRAKDGNPSTRFYENPEIIATFDPVRIWLTRNHKKYTQTEPPTNKSLATLCFQLLQFQETNFTSTSRTFMKIPFKCFMDFKPGGGLCHIFLTCLKFRHENNWKKIDLTSSSRTEKHLEMFSVIERELLTYKCMEKPVVYISPLVEKVGIFLFFETIISLFQKQTLNSKLRESAKRLNISVVESPSEATHILHQPPLNWPGDSRDDFLVQRFRVLFHEGRGVLLHWLYSPASYTTWYTGLQSEWSSDTETSYLENENQWDVDARWLLYSDEMYEWMVEEDFLVPTSSVKPRPTYSRKLLMIDHFYFVIIILTNF
;
A
#
# COMPACT_ATOMS: atom_id res chain seq x y z
N MET A 1 6.74 12.58 22.03
CA MET A 1 7.50 12.41 20.77
C MET A 1 6.58 12.80 19.62
N GLY A 2 7.08 13.52 18.61
CA GLY A 2 6.24 13.98 17.49
C GLY A 2 5.76 12.82 16.61
N LEU A 3 4.57 12.99 16.00
CA LEU A 3 4.14 12.18 14.87
C LEU A 3 5.04 12.50 13.66
N THR A 4 5.73 11.50 13.13
CA THR A 4 6.70 11.63 12.05
C THR A 4 6.48 10.54 11.01
N ARG A 5 6.54 10.92 9.74
CA ARG A 5 6.51 9.99 8.60
C ARG A 5 7.66 8.97 8.69
N ALA A 6 7.39 7.74 8.26
CA ALA A 6 8.44 6.76 8.02
C ALA A 6 9.44 7.27 6.98
N LYS A 7 10.73 6.95 7.16
CA LYS A 7 11.79 7.38 6.24
C LYS A 7 11.88 6.50 4.99
N ASP A 8 11.38 5.29 5.09
CA ASP A 8 11.43 4.23 4.08
C ASP A 8 10.21 3.32 4.25
N GLY A 9 10.10 2.29 3.41
CA GLY A 9 9.02 1.30 3.47
C GLY A 9 9.29 0.16 4.45
N ASN A 10 10.27 0.26 5.37
CA ASN A 10 10.55 -0.82 6.30
C ASN A 10 9.37 -1.04 7.27
N PRO A 11 9.01 -2.30 7.55
CA PRO A 11 7.96 -2.62 8.49
C PRO A 11 8.34 -2.17 9.91
N SER A 12 7.36 -1.69 10.68
CA SER A 12 7.58 -1.32 12.07
C SER A 12 7.83 -2.54 12.95
N THR A 13 9.04 -2.68 13.51
CA THR A 13 9.37 -3.75 14.47
C THR A 13 8.40 -3.75 15.66
N ARG A 14 8.08 -2.56 16.18
CA ARG A 14 7.15 -2.39 17.32
C ARG A 14 5.73 -2.86 17.01
N PHE A 15 5.31 -2.81 15.75
CA PHE A 15 4.02 -3.34 15.32
C PHE A 15 4.01 -4.87 15.38
N TYR A 16 4.97 -5.52 14.71
CA TYR A 16 5.01 -6.98 14.60
C TYR A 16 5.45 -7.72 15.88
N GLU A 17 5.98 -6.99 16.87
CA GLU A 17 6.28 -7.52 18.22
C GLU A 17 5.18 -7.25 19.25
N ASN A 18 4.17 -6.44 18.92
CA ASN A 18 3.11 -6.12 19.87
C ASN A 18 2.18 -7.35 20.08
N PRO A 19 1.92 -7.78 21.33
CA PRO A 19 1.06 -8.92 21.62
C PRO A 19 -0.37 -8.83 21.06
N GLU A 20 -0.97 -7.63 21.07
CA GLU A 20 -2.31 -7.39 20.53
C GLU A 20 -2.32 -7.61 19.01
N ILE A 21 -1.29 -7.11 18.31
CA ILE A 21 -1.10 -7.35 16.88
C ILE A 21 -0.80 -8.82 16.59
N ILE A 22 0.01 -9.48 17.41
CA ILE A 22 0.26 -10.91 17.24
C ILE A 22 -1.05 -11.70 17.37
N ALA A 23 -1.97 -11.30 18.25
CA ALA A 23 -3.27 -11.96 18.38
C ALA A 23 -4.11 -11.89 17.10
N THR A 24 -3.99 -10.84 16.28
CA THR A 24 -4.77 -10.69 15.04
C THR A 24 -4.38 -11.69 13.95
N PHE A 25 -3.25 -12.38 14.08
CA PHE A 25 -2.85 -13.48 13.20
C PHE A 25 -3.63 -14.79 13.44
N ASP A 26 -4.45 -14.86 14.49
CA ASP A 26 -5.15 -16.10 14.86
C ASP A 26 -6.09 -16.66 13.77
N PRO A 27 -6.92 -15.84 13.08
CA PRO A 27 -7.78 -16.34 12.01
C PRO A 27 -6.98 -16.94 10.85
N VAL A 28 -5.83 -16.33 10.52
CA VAL A 28 -4.91 -16.82 9.49
C VAL A 28 -4.26 -18.15 9.91
N ARG A 29 -3.78 -18.25 11.16
CA ARG A 29 -3.21 -19.48 11.72
C ARG A 29 -4.24 -20.62 11.69
N ILE A 30 -5.47 -20.34 12.10
CA ILE A 30 -6.57 -21.32 12.09
C ILE A 30 -6.86 -21.78 10.67
N TRP A 31 -6.94 -20.85 9.71
CA TRP A 31 -7.19 -21.18 8.31
C TRP A 31 -6.10 -22.09 7.72
N LEU A 32 -4.82 -21.77 7.97
CA LEU A 32 -3.69 -22.58 7.51
C LEU A 32 -3.73 -23.99 8.11
N THR A 33 -3.91 -24.11 9.42
CA THR A 33 -3.88 -25.40 10.12
C THR A 33 -5.10 -26.27 9.86
N ARG A 34 -6.26 -25.69 9.54
CA ARG A 34 -7.46 -26.45 9.17
C ARG A 34 -7.42 -26.95 7.73
N ASN A 35 -7.06 -26.08 6.78
CA ASN A 35 -7.19 -26.37 5.35
C ASN A 35 -5.92 -26.97 4.73
N HIS A 36 -4.75 -26.74 5.33
CA HIS A 36 -3.46 -27.07 4.71
C HIS A 36 -2.55 -27.89 5.62
N LYS A 37 -3.13 -28.87 6.33
CA LYS A 37 -2.45 -29.76 7.28
C LYS A 37 -1.15 -30.37 6.75
N LYS A 38 -1.12 -30.75 5.46
CA LYS A 38 0.07 -31.31 4.80
C LYS A 38 1.33 -30.45 5.03
N TYR A 39 1.19 -29.13 5.08
CA TYR A 39 2.31 -28.20 5.19
C TYR A 39 2.54 -27.68 6.61
N THR A 40 1.60 -27.91 7.53
CA THR A 40 1.64 -27.38 8.91
C THR A 40 1.72 -28.45 9.99
N GLN A 41 1.48 -29.73 9.69
CA GLN A 41 1.38 -30.78 10.70
C GLN A 41 2.71 -31.06 11.41
N THR A 42 3.81 -31.07 10.67
CA THR A 42 5.15 -31.35 11.20
C THR A 42 5.66 -30.22 12.08
N GLU A 43 5.30 -28.98 11.75
CA GLU A 43 5.68 -27.77 12.48
C GLU A 43 4.52 -26.77 12.43
N PRO A 44 3.57 -26.86 13.37
CA PRO A 44 2.40 -25.99 13.38
C PRO A 44 2.81 -24.53 13.58
N PRO A 45 2.34 -23.60 12.72
CA PRO A 45 2.66 -22.19 12.88
C PRO A 45 1.99 -21.65 14.16
N THR A 46 2.72 -20.79 14.86
CA THR A 46 2.19 -19.95 15.94
C THR A 46 1.91 -18.54 15.41
N ASN A 47 1.04 -17.78 16.08
CA ASN A 47 0.79 -16.39 15.72
C ASN A 47 2.10 -15.57 15.69
N LYS A 48 2.98 -15.80 16.68
CA LYS A 48 4.30 -15.14 16.75
C LYS A 48 5.18 -15.49 15.55
N SER A 49 5.26 -16.77 15.16
CA SER A 49 6.06 -17.16 13.98
C SER A 49 5.52 -16.59 12.67
N LEU A 50 4.18 -16.47 12.55
CA LEU A 50 3.55 -15.84 11.38
C LEU A 50 3.82 -14.33 11.34
N ALA A 51 3.70 -13.64 12.48
CA ALA A 51 4.04 -12.22 12.58
C ALA A 51 5.52 -11.96 12.22
N THR A 52 6.44 -12.80 12.71
CA THR A 52 7.86 -12.73 12.34
C THR A 52 8.08 -12.98 10.84
N LEU A 53 7.40 -13.97 10.25
CA LEU A 53 7.51 -14.24 8.82
C LEU A 53 6.97 -13.07 7.98
N CYS A 54 5.84 -12.46 8.38
CA CYS A 54 5.28 -11.27 7.73
C CYS A 54 6.27 -10.11 7.73
N PHE A 55 6.87 -9.81 8.89
CA PHE A 55 7.91 -8.80 9.04
C PHE A 55 9.09 -9.07 8.09
N GLN A 56 9.60 -10.31 8.06
CA GLN A 56 10.74 -10.67 7.21
C GLN A 56 10.43 -10.57 5.71
N LEU A 57 9.21 -10.94 5.29
CA LEU A 57 8.77 -10.80 3.90
C LEU A 57 8.75 -9.34 3.47
N LEU A 58 8.16 -8.46 4.29
CA LEU A 58 8.12 -7.02 4.03
C LEU A 58 9.53 -6.41 3.95
N GLN A 59 10.40 -6.76 4.91
CA GLN A 59 11.79 -6.30 4.91
C GLN A 59 12.57 -6.80 3.67
N PHE A 60 12.31 -8.03 3.23
CA PHE A 60 12.92 -8.57 2.03
C PHE A 60 12.52 -7.78 0.77
N GLN A 61 11.23 -7.43 0.64
CA GLN A 61 10.78 -6.57 -0.47
C GLN A 61 11.48 -5.21 -0.46
N GLU A 62 11.54 -4.57 0.71
CA GLU A 62 12.20 -3.26 0.84
C GLU A 62 13.67 -3.33 0.41
N THR A 63 14.38 -4.39 0.81
CA THR A 63 15.81 -4.54 0.54
C THR A 63 16.12 -4.91 -0.91
N ASN A 64 15.31 -5.78 -1.52
CA ASN A 64 15.66 -6.39 -2.81
C ASN A 64 14.92 -5.76 -4.00
N PHE A 65 13.69 -5.26 -3.81
CA PHE A 65 12.85 -4.82 -4.94
C PHE A 65 13.08 -3.34 -5.27
N THR A 66 13.44 -2.54 -4.26
CA THR A 66 13.73 -1.11 -4.41
C THR A 66 15.17 -0.82 -4.88
N SER A 67 16.01 -1.86 -5.00
CA SER A 67 17.40 -1.75 -5.46
C SER A 67 17.48 -1.28 -6.92
N THR A 68 18.65 -0.77 -7.33
CA THR A 68 18.87 0.00 -8.57
C THR A 68 18.38 -0.66 -9.86
N SER A 69 18.18 -1.98 -9.91
CA SER A 69 17.67 -2.69 -11.10
C SER A 69 16.14 -2.73 -11.20
N ARG A 70 15.39 -2.25 -10.18
CA ARG A 70 13.93 -2.09 -10.11
C ARG A 70 13.17 -3.09 -10.98
N THR A 71 13.36 -4.38 -10.69
CA THR A 71 12.90 -5.46 -11.58
C THR A 71 11.52 -5.99 -11.19
N PHE A 72 11.10 -5.79 -9.94
CA PHE A 72 9.87 -6.34 -9.38
C PHE A 72 9.06 -5.26 -8.69
N MET A 73 7.77 -5.21 -9.01
CA MET A 73 6.83 -4.44 -8.21
C MET A 73 6.58 -5.15 -6.89
N LYS A 74 6.51 -4.41 -5.78
CA LYS A 74 6.21 -5.01 -4.47
C LYS A 74 4.81 -5.62 -4.46
N ILE A 75 4.65 -6.73 -3.73
CA ILE A 75 3.31 -7.20 -3.38
C ILE A 75 2.64 -6.09 -2.56
N PRO A 76 1.39 -5.70 -2.90
CA PRO A 76 0.71 -4.61 -2.23
C PRO A 76 0.66 -4.81 -0.71
N PHE A 77 1.02 -3.78 0.07
CA PHE A 77 1.02 -3.82 1.54
C PHE A 77 -0.35 -4.24 2.10
N LYS A 78 -1.46 -3.87 1.44
CA LYS A 78 -2.81 -4.29 1.81
C LYS A 78 -3.00 -5.82 1.89
N CYS A 79 -2.27 -6.59 1.09
CA CYS A 79 -2.32 -8.06 1.15
C CYS A 79 -1.72 -8.60 2.47
N PHE A 80 -0.74 -7.89 3.03
CA PHE A 80 -0.11 -8.24 4.31
C PHE A 80 -0.95 -7.81 5.53
N MET A 81 -1.97 -6.98 5.31
CA MET A 81 -2.90 -6.48 6.33
C MET A 81 -4.28 -7.16 6.25
N ASP A 82 -4.45 -8.16 5.37
CA ASP A 82 -5.70 -8.91 5.23
C ASP A 82 -5.70 -10.16 6.13
N PHE A 83 -6.09 -9.95 7.39
CA PHE A 83 -6.14 -10.99 8.42
C PHE A 83 -7.36 -11.94 8.31
N LYS A 84 -8.23 -11.74 7.31
CA LYS A 84 -9.44 -12.56 7.14
C LYS A 84 -9.07 -14.00 6.77
N PRO A 85 -9.85 -15.01 7.20
CA PRO A 85 -9.68 -16.38 6.75
C PRO A 85 -9.77 -16.48 5.22
N GLY A 86 -8.74 -17.00 4.55
CA GLY A 86 -8.67 -17.07 3.09
C GLY A 86 -8.32 -15.75 2.41
N GLY A 87 -7.96 -14.71 3.16
CA GLY A 87 -7.50 -13.43 2.62
C GLY A 87 -6.07 -13.46 2.08
N GLY A 88 -5.57 -12.30 1.65
CA GLY A 88 -4.23 -12.15 1.07
C GLY A 88 -3.12 -12.73 1.94
N LEU A 89 -3.15 -12.46 3.25
CA LEU A 89 -2.12 -12.93 4.18
C LEU A 89 -2.12 -14.47 4.32
N CYS A 90 -3.30 -15.10 4.23
CA CYS A 90 -3.44 -16.55 4.20
C CYS A 90 -2.73 -17.15 2.99
N HIS A 91 -2.95 -16.59 1.80
CA HIS A 91 -2.36 -17.09 0.55
C HIS A 91 -0.86 -16.80 0.45
N ILE A 92 -0.38 -15.67 1.00
CA ILE A 92 1.05 -15.38 1.15
C ILE A 92 1.73 -16.49 1.96
N PHE A 93 1.24 -16.77 3.17
CA PHE A 93 1.85 -17.77 4.04
C PHE A 93 1.73 -19.19 3.51
N LEU A 94 0.58 -19.54 2.93
CA LEU A 94 0.41 -20.85 2.30
C LEU A 94 1.46 -21.07 1.21
N THR A 95 1.69 -20.06 0.37
CA THR A 95 2.69 -20.14 -0.70
C THR A 95 4.10 -20.30 -0.14
N CYS A 96 4.46 -19.52 0.88
CA CYS A 96 5.74 -19.68 1.59
C CYS A 96 5.92 -21.11 2.14
N LEU A 97 4.89 -21.67 2.77
CA LEU A 97 4.93 -23.03 3.35
C LEU A 97 5.04 -24.12 2.28
N LYS A 98 4.31 -23.98 1.16
CA LYS A 98 4.43 -24.86 -0.01
C LYS A 98 5.84 -24.81 -0.59
N PHE A 99 6.37 -23.61 -0.83
CA PHE A 99 7.68 -23.40 -1.41
C PHE A 99 8.79 -23.98 -0.52
N ARG A 100 8.69 -23.79 0.81
CA ARG A 100 9.58 -24.41 1.80
C ARG A 100 9.58 -25.93 1.68
N HIS A 101 8.39 -26.54 1.60
CA HIS A 101 8.21 -27.98 1.50
C HIS A 101 8.78 -28.52 0.17
N GLU A 102 8.46 -27.91 -0.96
CA GLU A 102 8.92 -28.31 -2.30
C GLU A 102 10.45 -28.22 -2.45
N ASN A 103 11.08 -27.25 -1.79
CA ASN A 103 12.53 -27.07 -1.80
C ASN A 103 13.25 -27.79 -0.64
N ASN A 104 12.54 -28.61 0.16
CA ASN A 104 13.10 -29.33 1.31
C ASN A 104 13.86 -28.43 2.32
N TRP A 105 13.37 -27.21 2.53
CA TRP A 105 13.99 -26.28 3.47
C TRP A 105 13.55 -26.54 4.90
N LYS A 106 14.51 -26.62 5.84
CA LYS A 106 14.21 -26.71 7.27
C LYS A 106 13.38 -25.50 7.73
N LYS A 107 13.85 -24.29 7.41
CA LYS A 107 13.19 -23.01 7.69
C LYS A 107 13.28 -22.07 6.48
N ILE A 108 12.37 -21.11 6.41
CA ILE A 108 12.47 -19.97 5.49
C ILE A 108 13.40 -18.95 6.14
N ASP A 109 14.48 -18.58 5.46
CA ASP A 109 15.49 -17.67 6.01
C ASP A 109 15.78 -16.56 4.99
N LEU A 110 14.97 -15.51 5.05
CA LEU A 110 15.03 -14.37 4.12
C LEU A 110 16.26 -13.48 4.31
N THR A 111 17.07 -13.73 5.35
CA THR A 111 18.34 -13.02 5.59
C THR A 111 19.50 -13.63 4.80
N SER A 112 19.33 -14.86 4.29
CA SER A 112 20.37 -15.59 3.56
C SER A 112 20.53 -15.08 2.14
N SER A 113 21.58 -14.29 1.89
CA SER A 113 21.93 -13.76 0.55
C SER A 113 22.15 -14.85 -0.50
N SER A 114 22.61 -16.04 -0.09
CA SER A 114 22.82 -17.18 -0.99
C SER A 114 21.54 -17.75 -1.60
N ARG A 115 20.36 -17.39 -1.08
CA ARG A 115 19.06 -17.87 -1.56
C ARG A 115 18.20 -16.77 -2.17
N THR A 116 18.75 -15.57 -2.37
CA THR A 116 17.99 -14.41 -2.87
C THR A 116 17.23 -14.73 -4.15
N GLU A 117 17.84 -15.39 -5.13
CA GLU A 117 17.18 -15.77 -6.38
C GLU A 117 15.96 -16.71 -6.15
N LYS A 118 16.12 -17.70 -5.27
CA LYS A 118 15.01 -18.59 -4.89
C LYS A 118 13.92 -17.89 -4.09
N HIS A 119 14.26 -16.89 -3.28
CA HIS A 119 13.26 -16.05 -2.63
C HIS A 119 12.52 -15.18 -3.65
N LEU A 120 13.21 -14.59 -4.64
CA LEU A 120 12.56 -13.84 -5.74
C LEU A 120 11.60 -14.72 -6.55
N GLU A 121 11.97 -15.98 -6.80
CA GLU A 121 11.06 -16.98 -7.38
C GLU A 121 9.83 -17.20 -6.49
N MET A 122 10.02 -17.39 -5.17
CA MET A 122 8.92 -17.51 -4.22
C MET A 122 7.98 -16.31 -4.25
N PHE A 123 8.49 -15.08 -4.32
CA PHE A 123 7.68 -13.87 -4.44
C PHE A 123 6.89 -13.80 -5.75
N SER A 124 7.48 -14.23 -6.87
CA SER A 124 6.77 -14.36 -8.15
C SER A 124 5.61 -15.36 -8.06
N VAL A 125 5.78 -16.45 -7.31
CA VAL A 125 4.69 -17.42 -7.05
C VAL A 125 3.62 -16.82 -6.14
N ILE A 126 4.00 -16.04 -5.12
CA ILE A 126 3.04 -15.36 -4.25
C ILE A 126 2.17 -14.40 -5.06
N GLU A 127 2.75 -13.56 -5.92
CA GLU A 127 1.99 -12.65 -6.79
C GLU A 127 0.95 -13.42 -7.62
N ARG A 128 1.37 -14.53 -8.26
CA ARG A 128 0.48 -15.36 -9.07
C ARG A 128 -0.67 -15.97 -8.27
N GLU A 129 -0.39 -16.49 -7.06
CA GLU A 129 -1.44 -17.06 -6.20
C GLU A 129 -2.40 -15.97 -5.73
N LEU A 130 -1.91 -14.78 -5.35
CA LEU A 130 -2.77 -13.67 -4.94
C LEU A 130 -3.73 -13.21 -6.05
N LEU A 131 -3.27 -13.20 -7.31
CA LEU A 131 -4.13 -12.95 -8.47
C LEU A 131 -5.14 -14.08 -8.69
N THR A 132 -4.70 -15.33 -8.55
CA THR A 132 -5.55 -16.53 -8.76
C THR A 132 -6.71 -16.60 -7.76
N TYR A 133 -6.45 -16.26 -6.50
CA TYR A 133 -7.45 -16.26 -5.44
C TYR A 133 -8.16 -14.91 -5.27
N LYS A 134 -7.93 -13.96 -6.18
CA LYS A 134 -8.53 -12.61 -6.15
C LYS A 134 -8.28 -11.85 -4.84
N CYS A 135 -7.14 -12.11 -4.21
CA CYS A 135 -6.67 -11.31 -3.07
C CYS A 135 -6.04 -9.99 -3.54
N MET A 136 -5.73 -9.88 -4.82
CA MET A 136 -5.38 -8.65 -5.51
C MET A 136 -5.75 -8.76 -6.99
N GLU A 137 -5.82 -7.62 -7.66
CA GLU A 137 -6.03 -7.53 -9.11
C GLU A 137 -5.01 -6.56 -9.70
N LYS A 138 -4.62 -6.79 -10.96
CA LYS A 138 -3.80 -5.82 -11.68
C LYS A 138 -4.67 -4.64 -12.12
N PRO A 139 -4.22 -3.40 -11.91
CA PRO A 139 -4.95 -2.25 -12.42
C PRO A 139 -5.14 -2.32 -13.94
N VAL A 140 -6.31 -1.88 -14.38
CA VAL A 140 -6.64 -1.63 -15.80
C VAL A 140 -7.00 -0.16 -15.88
N VAL A 141 -6.25 0.60 -16.67
CA VAL A 141 -6.32 2.06 -16.66
C VAL A 141 -6.97 2.58 -17.93
N TYR A 142 -7.87 3.55 -17.78
CA TYR A 142 -8.30 4.42 -18.86
C TYR A 142 -7.68 5.80 -18.64
N ILE A 143 -7.08 6.39 -19.67
CA ILE A 143 -6.49 7.75 -19.58
C ILE A 143 -7.50 8.74 -20.16
N SER A 144 -8.00 9.63 -19.30
CA SER A 144 -8.96 10.66 -19.73
C SER A 144 -8.35 11.57 -20.81
N PRO A 145 -9.06 11.85 -21.92
CA PRO A 145 -8.58 12.76 -22.97
C PRO A 145 -8.30 14.19 -22.47
N LEU A 146 -8.83 14.56 -21.29
CA LEU A 146 -8.57 15.86 -20.67
C LEU A 146 -7.14 16.00 -20.15
N VAL A 147 -6.43 14.89 -19.90
CA VAL A 147 -5.04 14.86 -19.45
C VAL A 147 -4.07 15.52 -20.46
N GLU A 148 -4.47 15.59 -21.73
CA GLU A 148 -3.65 16.17 -22.79
C GLU A 148 -3.78 17.69 -22.91
N LYS A 149 -4.92 18.27 -22.51
CA LYS A 149 -5.31 19.62 -22.92
C LYS A 149 -4.67 20.76 -22.12
N VAL A 150 -4.19 20.50 -20.90
CA VAL A 150 -3.68 21.57 -20.01
C VAL A 150 -2.18 21.79 -20.13
N GLY A 151 -1.41 20.79 -20.57
CA GLY A 151 0.02 20.97 -20.90
C GLY A 151 0.28 21.95 -22.04
N ILE A 152 -0.76 22.22 -22.85
CA ILE A 152 -0.79 23.17 -23.96
C ILE A 152 -1.13 24.60 -23.47
N PHE A 153 -1.82 24.76 -22.34
CA PHE A 153 -2.33 26.07 -21.91
C PHE A 153 -1.38 26.83 -20.97
N LEU A 154 -0.44 26.15 -20.30
CA LEU A 154 0.38 26.77 -19.24
C LEU A 154 1.74 27.35 -19.70
N PHE A 155 2.14 27.21 -20.96
CA PHE A 155 3.35 27.84 -21.48
C PHE A 155 3.15 28.30 -22.91
N PHE A 156 3.11 29.63 -23.07
CA PHE A 156 3.14 30.38 -24.32
C PHE A 156 3.83 29.64 -25.49
N GLU A 157 3.14 29.63 -26.63
CA GLU A 157 3.36 28.84 -27.85
C GLU A 157 4.76 28.84 -28.50
N THR A 158 5.76 29.58 -28.04
CA THR A 158 6.87 29.93 -28.95
C THR A 158 8.16 29.10 -28.81
N ILE A 159 8.35 28.32 -27.73
CA ILE A 159 9.62 27.56 -27.50
C ILE A 159 9.44 26.03 -27.38
N ILE A 160 8.20 25.54 -27.24
CA ILE A 160 7.94 24.10 -27.00
C ILE A 160 8.22 23.19 -28.21
N SER A 161 8.28 23.72 -29.42
CA SER A 161 8.49 22.89 -30.63
C SER A 161 9.94 22.44 -30.85
N LEU A 162 10.92 22.95 -30.09
CA LEU A 162 12.36 22.69 -30.36
C LEU A 162 13.03 21.64 -29.47
N PHE A 163 12.39 21.24 -28.36
CA PHE A 163 12.89 20.15 -27.52
C PHE A 163 11.79 19.11 -27.36
N GLN A 164 12.09 17.87 -27.75
CA GLN A 164 11.23 16.68 -27.70
C GLN A 164 10.50 16.57 -26.34
N LYS A 165 9.36 17.24 -26.21
CA LYS A 165 8.58 17.32 -24.97
C LYS A 165 7.63 16.14 -24.96
N GLN A 166 8.05 15.08 -24.30
CA GLN A 166 7.19 13.95 -23.98
C GLN A 166 5.92 14.45 -23.28
N THR A 167 4.76 14.22 -23.89
CA THR A 167 3.46 14.63 -23.35
C THR A 167 3.14 13.84 -22.08
N LEU A 168 2.31 14.38 -21.18
CA LEU A 168 1.89 13.66 -19.98
C LEU A 168 1.23 12.30 -20.32
N ASN A 169 0.44 12.24 -21.40
CA ASN A 169 -0.13 10.99 -21.90
C ASN A 169 0.96 9.96 -22.24
N SER A 170 2.00 10.35 -23.01
CA SER A 170 3.09 9.44 -23.34
C SER A 170 3.86 8.95 -22.10
N LYS A 171 4.07 9.82 -21.10
CA LYS A 171 4.64 9.40 -19.80
C LYS A 171 3.78 8.36 -19.08
N LEU A 172 2.46 8.54 -19.08
CA LEU A 172 1.52 7.60 -18.46
C LEU A 172 1.51 6.26 -19.19
N ARG A 173 1.48 6.27 -20.52
CA ARG A 173 1.53 5.04 -21.33
C ARG A 173 2.85 4.29 -21.14
N GLU A 174 3.97 5.00 -21.03
CA GLU A 174 5.26 4.38 -20.71
C GLU A 174 5.30 3.79 -19.30
N SER A 175 4.74 4.49 -18.31
CA SER A 175 4.63 4.01 -16.93
C SER A 175 3.76 2.75 -16.87
N ALA A 176 2.60 2.77 -17.55
CA ALA A 176 1.73 1.60 -17.68
C ALA A 176 2.44 0.40 -18.31
N LYS A 177 3.25 0.64 -19.36
CA LYS A 177 4.07 -0.38 -20.01
C LYS A 177 5.13 -0.96 -19.07
N ARG A 178 5.87 -0.10 -18.33
CA ARG A 178 6.88 -0.55 -17.36
C ARG A 178 6.29 -1.38 -16.23
N LEU A 179 5.14 -0.96 -15.71
CA LEU A 179 4.40 -1.66 -14.66
C LEU A 179 3.60 -2.87 -15.18
N ASN A 180 3.60 -3.12 -16.49
CA ASN A 180 2.88 -4.21 -17.13
C ASN A 180 1.38 -4.22 -16.78
N ILE A 181 0.74 -3.05 -16.88
CA ILE A 181 -0.71 -2.87 -16.74
C ILE A 181 -1.36 -2.50 -18.07
N SER A 182 -2.63 -2.88 -18.21
CA SER A 182 -3.38 -2.66 -19.46
C SER A 182 -3.94 -1.25 -19.52
N VAL A 183 -3.78 -0.59 -20.67
CA VAL A 183 -4.47 0.67 -20.98
C VAL A 183 -5.63 0.36 -21.91
N VAL A 184 -6.85 0.70 -21.50
CA VAL A 184 -8.07 0.49 -22.30
C VAL A 184 -8.56 1.80 -22.90
N GLU A 185 -9.40 1.70 -23.93
CA GLU A 185 -9.93 2.86 -24.67
C GLU A 185 -11.34 3.24 -24.22
N SER A 186 -12.01 2.40 -23.41
CA SER A 186 -13.32 2.71 -22.80
C SER A 186 -13.21 2.83 -21.28
N PRO A 187 -13.79 3.87 -20.66
CA PRO A 187 -13.90 3.96 -19.21
C PRO A 187 -14.60 2.75 -18.58
N SER A 188 -15.59 2.14 -19.25
CA SER A 188 -16.35 1.01 -18.70
C SER A 188 -15.54 -0.27 -18.51
N GLU A 189 -14.37 -0.37 -19.14
CA GLU A 189 -13.49 -1.55 -19.09
C GLU A 189 -12.35 -1.37 -18.07
N ALA A 190 -12.23 -0.18 -17.48
CA ALA A 190 -11.14 0.16 -16.59
C ALA A 190 -11.50 -0.09 -15.12
N THR A 191 -10.51 -0.43 -14.31
CA THR A 191 -10.63 -0.35 -12.85
C THR A 191 -10.24 1.03 -12.33
N HIS A 192 -9.44 1.79 -13.10
CA HIS A 192 -8.99 3.12 -12.75
C HIS A 192 -9.17 4.09 -13.93
N ILE A 193 -9.81 5.24 -13.69
CA ILE A 193 -9.86 6.36 -14.63
C ILE A 193 -8.82 7.38 -14.18
N LEU A 194 -7.84 7.66 -15.05
CA LEU A 194 -6.79 8.63 -14.79
C LEU A 194 -7.19 10.00 -15.32
N HIS A 195 -7.30 10.96 -14.42
CA HIS A 195 -7.64 12.35 -14.67
C HIS A 195 -6.42 13.26 -14.62
N GLN A 196 -6.61 14.52 -15.02
CA GLN A 196 -5.57 15.54 -14.97
C GLN A 196 -5.11 15.78 -13.51
N PRO A 197 -3.79 15.81 -13.24
CA PRO A 197 -3.25 16.26 -11.96
C PRO A 197 -3.71 17.66 -11.57
N PRO A 198 -3.64 18.05 -10.29
CA PRO A 198 -3.89 19.42 -9.86
C PRO A 198 -3.08 20.44 -10.68
N LEU A 199 -3.68 21.61 -10.96
CA LEU A 199 -3.05 22.65 -11.80
C LEU A 199 -1.72 23.17 -11.23
N ASN A 200 -1.56 23.12 -9.92
CA ASN A 200 -0.36 23.55 -9.20
C ASN A 200 0.67 22.42 -9.02
N TRP A 201 0.45 21.24 -9.61
CA TRP A 201 1.38 20.13 -9.50
C TRP A 201 2.68 20.43 -10.27
N PRO A 202 3.86 20.42 -9.63
CA PRO A 202 5.12 20.79 -10.27
C PRO A 202 5.66 19.74 -11.26
N GLY A 203 5.04 18.56 -11.31
CA GLY A 203 5.46 17.46 -12.18
C GLY A 203 6.28 16.37 -11.50
N ASP A 204 6.47 16.44 -10.18
CA ASP A 204 7.17 15.43 -9.37
C ASP A 204 6.49 15.20 -8.00
N SER A 205 7.02 14.28 -7.20
CA SER A 205 6.47 13.86 -5.91
C SER A 205 6.97 14.67 -4.70
N ARG A 206 7.87 15.64 -4.88
CA ARG A 206 8.60 16.28 -3.76
C ARG A 206 7.68 16.99 -2.80
N ASP A 207 6.81 17.86 -3.30
CA ASP A 207 5.91 18.66 -2.46
C ASP A 207 4.81 17.80 -1.81
N ASP A 208 4.28 16.83 -2.55
CA ASP A 208 3.28 15.89 -2.04
C ASP A 208 3.84 15.04 -0.88
N PHE A 209 5.14 14.67 -0.94
CA PHE A 209 5.80 13.94 0.13
C PHE A 209 5.98 14.75 1.43
N LEU A 210 5.94 16.09 1.35
CA LEU A 210 6.02 16.98 2.52
C LEU A 210 4.70 17.07 3.30
N VAL A 211 3.58 16.63 2.71
CA VAL A 211 2.25 16.69 3.35
C VAL A 211 2.25 15.93 4.68
N GLN A 212 1.98 16.62 5.79
CA GLN A 212 1.93 16.05 7.14
C GLN A 212 0.50 15.66 7.53
N ARG A 213 -0.15 14.90 6.65
CA ARG A 213 -1.49 14.33 6.87
C ARG A 213 -1.42 12.82 6.75
N PHE A 214 -2.29 12.14 7.48
CA PHE A 214 -2.30 10.69 7.51
C PHE A 214 -3.72 10.13 7.65
N ARG A 215 -3.89 8.86 7.26
CA ARG A 215 -5.06 8.05 7.56
C ARG A 215 -4.68 6.96 8.55
N VAL A 216 -5.64 6.54 9.36
CA VAL A 216 -5.48 5.33 10.18
C VAL A 216 -5.85 4.13 9.31
N LEU A 217 -4.91 3.20 9.15
CA LEU A 217 -5.12 1.98 8.39
C LEU A 217 -5.62 0.83 9.24
N PHE A 218 -5.23 0.84 10.51
CA PHE A 218 -5.47 -0.25 11.43
C PHE A 218 -5.41 0.30 12.86
N HIS A 219 -6.34 -0.13 13.70
CA HIS A 219 -6.43 0.25 15.11
C HIS A 219 -6.69 -1.02 15.92
N GLU A 220 -5.84 -1.28 16.91
CA GLU A 220 -5.98 -2.40 17.82
C GLU A 220 -5.47 -1.99 19.21
N GLY A 221 -6.29 -2.22 20.22
CA GLY A 221 -6.02 -1.78 21.60
C GLY A 221 -5.73 -0.28 21.69
N ARG A 222 -4.51 0.09 22.06
CA ARG A 222 -4.07 1.51 22.16
C ARG A 222 -3.18 1.95 21.00
N GLY A 223 -3.06 1.11 19.99
CA GLY A 223 -2.13 1.29 18.89
C GLY A 223 -2.84 1.59 17.57
N VAL A 224 -2.23 2.46 16.79
CA VAL A 224 -2.69 2.81 15.44
C VAL A 224 -1.56 2.70 14.44
N LEU A 225 -1.87 2.09 13.30
CA LEU A 225 -1.00 2.07 12.13
C LEU A 225 -1.43 3.19 11.19
N LEU A 226 -0.51 4.13 10.95
CA LEU A 226 -0.79 5.32 10.15
C LEU A 226 -0.22 5.17 8.75
N HIS A 227 -1.03 5.48 7.74
CA HIS A 227 -0.58 5.75 6.36
C HIS A 227 -0.41 7.24 6.15
N TRP A 228 0.73 7.66 5.64
CA TRP A 228 0.96 9.07 5.34
C TRP A 228 0.54 9.38 3.91
N LEU A 229 -0.24 10.44 3.73
CA LEU A 229 -0.77 10.79 2.40
C LEU A 229 0.37 10.95 1.38
N TYR A 230 0.11 10.48 0.17
CA TYR A 230 1.00 10.55 -0.98
C TYR A 230 2.33 9.79 -0.84
N SER A 231 2.49 8.94 0.18
CA SER A 231 3.56 7.92 0.17
C SER A 231 3.03 6.57 -0.29
N PRO A 232 3.92 5.63 -0.66
CA PRO A 232 3.53 4.25 -0.88
C PRO A 232 2.84 3.64 0.34
N ALA A 233 1.98 2.65 0.12
CA ALA A 233 1.18 2.04 1.19
C ALA A 233 2.01 1.40 2.31
N SER A 234 3.26 0.99 2.05
CA SER A 234 4.19 0.43 3.03
C SER A 234 4.81 1.46 3.98
N TYR A 235 4.75 2.76 3.66
CA TYR A 235 5.33 3.86 4.45
C TYR A 235 4.44 4.16 5.66
N THR A 236 4.32 3.16 6.51
CA THR A 236 3.43 3.17 7.67
C THR A 236 4.18 3.52 8.93
N THR A 237 3.47 4.09 9.91
CA THR A 237 4.06 4.34 11.23
C THR A 237 3.14 3.83 12.31
N TRP A 238 3.67 2.97 13.17
CA TRP A 238 2.98 2.47 14.34
C TRP A 238 3.14 3.43 15.51
N TYR A 239 2.03 3.86 16.09
CA TYR A 239 1.99 4.69 17.28
C TYR A 239 1.14 4.06 18.36
N THR A 240 1.59 4.16 19.60
CA THR A 240 0.79 3.84 20.79
C THR A 240 0.50 5.12 21.56
N GLY A 241 -0.73 5.26 22.06
CA GLY A 241 -1.12 6.41 22.89
C GLY A 241 -1.60 7.65 22.13
N LEU A 242 -1.99 7.52 20.87
CA LEU A 242 -2.87 8.51 20.25
C LEU A 242 -4.30 8.25 20.73
N GLN A 243 -4.80 9.12 21.60
CA GLN A 243 -6.18 9.07 22.10
C GLN A 243 -7.08 9.86 21.15
N SER A 244 -7.90 9.16 20.38
CA SER A 244 -8.94 9.72 19.52
C SER A 244 -10.00 8.65 19.30
N GLU A 245 -11.23 9.06 19.02
CA GLU A 245 -12.22 8.17 18.42
C GLU A 245 -11.84 8.01 16.94
N TRP A 246 -11.52 6.78 16.53
CA TRP A 246 -11.21 6.45 15.15
C TRP A 246 -12.45 5.86 14.49
N SER A 247 -12.71 6.19 13.22
CA SER A 247 -13.86 5.65 12.49
C SER A 247 -13.84 4.11 12.49
N SER A 248 -15.01 3.47 12.58
CA SER A 248 -15.17 2.02 12.42
C SER A 248 -14.72 1.52 11.04
N ASP A 249 -14.72 2.39 10.02
CA ASP A 249 -14.26 2.06 8.66
C ASP A 249 -12.73 1.87 8.58
N THR A 250 -12.03 2.05 9.70
CA THR A 250 -10.60 1.78 9.83
C THR A 250 -10.29 0.28 9.65
N GLU A 251 -11.23 -0.60 9.98
CA GLU A 251 -11.05 -2.07 9.94
C GLU A 251 -11.42 -2.70 8.58
N THR A 252 -12.17 -1.97 7.75
CA THR A 252 -12.60 -2.47 6.43
C THR A 252 -11.39 -2.52 5.48
N SER A 253 -11.10 -3.71 4.93
CA SER A 253 -9.99 -3.87 4.01
C SER A 253 -10.27 -3.12 2.71
N TYR A 254 -9.27 -2.37 2.21
CA TYR A 254 -9.26 -1.70 0.91
C TYR A 254 -9.70 -2.55 -0.30
N LEU A 255 -9.76 -3.87 -0.14
CA LEU A 255 -10.14 -4.83 -1.17
C LEU A 255 -11.65 -4.84 -1.44
N GLU A 256 -12.47 -4.18 -0.61
CA GLU A 256 -13.92 -4.19 -0.73
C GLU A 256 -14.49 -3.07 -1.61
N ASN A 257 -13.65 -2.22 -2.21
CA ASN A 257 -14.17 -1.23 -3.16
C ASN A 257 -14.54 -1.91 -4.49
N GLU A 258 -15.84 -2.11 -4.69
CA GLU A 258 -16.41 -2.62 -5.95
C GLU A 258 -16.53 -1.53 -7.03
N ASN A 259 -16.31 -0.26 -6.68
CA ASN A 259 -16.43 0.86 -7.60
C ASN A 259 -15.11 1.16 -8.34
N GLN A 260 -15.23 1.75 -9.51
CA GLN A 260 -14.09 2.28 -10.25
C GLN A 260 -13.37 3.40 -9.50
N TRP A 261 -12.05 3.42 -9.62
CA TRP A 261 -11.21 4.45 -9.02
C TRP A 261 -11.03 5.64 -9.96
N ASP A 262 -11.74 6.73 -9.69
CA ASP A 262 -11.49 8.03 -10.33
C ASP A 262 -10.36 8.77 -9.61
N VAL A 263 -9.15 8.65 -10.15
CA VAL A 263 -7.92 9.20 -9.56
C VAL A 263 -7.19 10.12 -10.54
N ASP A 264 -6.39 11.04 -10.03
CA ASP A 264 -5.51 11.83 -10.89
C ASP A 264 -4.24 11.07 -11.31
N ALA A 265 -3.60 11.54 -12.39
CA ALA A 265 -2.50 10.84 -13.04
C ALA A 265 -1.24 10.66 -12.15
N ARG A 266 -1.11 11.39 -11.04
CA ARG A 266 0.01 11.21 -10.09
C ARG A 266 0.00 9.82 -9.48
N TRP A 267 -1.16 9.20 -9.28
CA TRP A 267 -1.26 7.84 -8.74
C TRP A 267 -0.40 6.84 -9.54
N LEU A 268 -0.52 6.85 -10.87
CA LEU A 268 0.25 5.94 -11.73
C LEU A 268 1.72 6.34 -11.79
N LEU A 269 2.01 7.63 -11.94
CA LEU A 269 3.39 8.12 -12.06
C LEU A 269 4.21 7.84 -10.80
N TYR A 270 3.62 8.06 -9.62
CA TYR A 270 4.29 7.80 -8.36
C TYR A 270 4.38 6.29 -8.08
N SER A 271 3.40 5.50 -8.53
CA SER A 271 3.49 4.04 -8.43
C SER A 271 4.68 3.48 -9.24
N ASP A 272 4.88 4.01 -10.44
CA ASP A 272 6.04 3.68 -11.29
C ASP A 272 7.36 4.23 -10.73
N GLU A 273 7.34 5.44 -10.17
CA GLU A 273 8.51 6.02 -9.49
C GLU A 273 8.96 5.17 -8.29
N MET A 274 8.02 4.61 -7.54
CA MET A 274 8.31 3.90 -6.28
C MET A 274 8.38 2.37 -6.43
N TYR A 275 7.98 1.81 -7.59
CA TYR A 275 7.81 0.37 -7.79
C TYR A 275 6.90 -0.27 -6.73
N GLU A 276 5.90 0.49 -6.30
CA GLU A 276 4.93 0.12 -5.29
C GLU A 276 3.64 0.87 -5.56
N TRP A 277 2.49 0.18 -5.45
CA TRP A 277 1.21 0.81 -5.70
C TRP A 277 0.92 1.89 -4.66
N MET A 278 0.63 3.09 -5.16
CA MET A 278 0.14 4.19 -4.33
C MET A 278 -1.29 3.91 -3.86
N VAL A 279 -1.67 4.49 -2.73
CA VAL A 279 -3.03 4.36 -2.20
C VAL A 279 -3.97 5.24 -3.01
N GLU A 280 -4.97 4.62 -3.65
CA GLU A 280 -5.89 5.25 -4.59
C GLU A 280 -6.63 6.44 -3.94
N GLU A 281 -7.06 6.28 -2.68
CA GLU A 281 -7.74 7.31 -1.89
C GLU A 281 -6.96 8.63 -1.76
N ASP A 282 -5.64 8.62 -1.92
CA ASP A 282 -4.81 9.83 -1.85
C ASP A 282 -4.98 10.72 -3.09
N PHE A 283 -5.39 10.12 -4.21
CA PHE A 283 -5.42 10.75 -5.52
C PHE A 283 -6.83 10.88 -6.10
N LEU A 284 -7.87 10.62 -5.30
CA LEU A 284 -9.26 10.75 -5.74
C LEU A 284 -9.56 12.16 -6.23
N VAL A 285 -10.14 12.25 -7.43
CA VAL A 285 -10.65 13.54 -7.92
C VAL A 285 -11.95 13.92 -7.21
N PRO A 286 -12.31 15.22 -7.15
CA PRO A 286 -13.53 15.67 -6.47
C PRO A 286 -14.82 15.03 -6.99
N THR A 287 -14.83 14.60 -8.26
CA THR A 287 -15.96 13.95 -8.93
C THR A 287 -16.06 12.46 -8.67
N SER A 288 -15.12 11.86 -7.92
CA SER A 288 -15.15 10.43 -7.62
C SER A 288 -16.41 10.06 -6.80
N SER A 289 -17.01 8.92 -7.17
CA SER A 289 -18.07 8.27 -6.40
C SER A 289 -17.55 7.67 -5.10
N VAL A 290 -16.28 7.26 -5.08
CA VAL A 290 -15.61 6.75 -3.89
C VAL A 290 -15.26 7.92 -2.98
N LYS A 291 -15.55 7.79 -1.68
CA LYS A 291 -15.15 8.77 -0.67
C LYS A 291 -13.94 8.26 0.08
N PRO A 292 -12.87 9.07 0.22
CA PRO A 292 -11.71 8.66 1.00
C PRO A 292 -12.09 8.57 2.48
N ARG A 293 -11.43 7.64 3.18
CA ARG A 293 -11.47 7.57 4.63
C ARG A 293 -10.95 8.87 5.27
N PRO A 294 -11.35 9.15 6.52
CA PRO A 294 -10.95 10.36 7.22
C PRO A 294 -9.44 10.55 7.26
N THR A 295 -9.02 11.77 6.94
CA THR A 295 -7.62 12.18 6.95
C THR A 295 -7.36 13.15 8.08
N TYR A 296 -6.41 12.80 8.93
CA TYR A 296 -6.02 13.55 10.11
C TYR A 296 -4.74 14.36 9.88
N SER A 297 -4.50 15.35 10.73
CA SER A 297 -3.23 16.06 10.81
C SER A 297 -2.86 16.28 12.27
N ARG A 298 -1.56 16.46 12.53
CA ARG A 298 -1.06 16.76 13.89
C ARG A 298 -1.75 17.97 14.52
N LYS A 299 -2.03 19.02 13.74
CA LYS A 299 -2.66 20.25 14.25
C LYS A 299 -4.10 19.99 14.70
N LEU A 300 -4.84 19.16 13.97
CA LEU A 300 -6.24 18.83 14.30
C LEU A 300 -6.33 18.02 15.60
N LEU A 301 -5.50 16.99 15.77
CA LEU A 301 -5.50 16.17 16.99
C LEU A 301 -5.11 16.94 18.27
N MET A 302 -4.36 18.04 18.14
CA MET A 302 -4.05 18.90 19.28
C MET A 302 -5.23 19.82 19.64
N ILE A 303 -6.04 20.24 18.66
CA ILE A 303 -7.18 21.14 18.88
C ILE A 303 -8.28 20.43 19.69
N ASP A 304 -8.57 19.16 19.41
CA ASP A 304 -9.57 18.40 20.18
C ASP A 304 -9.17 18.22 21.65
N HIS A 305 -7.86 18.04 21.93
CA HIS A 305 -7.36 18.07 23.30
C HIS A 305 -7.48 19.45 23.96
N PHE A 306 -7.31 20.55 23.21
CA PHE A 306 -7.48 21.90 23.76
C PHE A 306 -8.95 22.22 24.09
N TYR A 307 -9.91 21.80 23.27
CA TYR A 307 -11.32 21.96 23.60
C TYR A 307 -11.73 21.12 24.83
N PHE A 308 -11.23 19.88 24.94
CA PHE A 308 -11.48 19.06 26.12
C PHE A 308 -10.87 19.63 27.41
N VAL A 309 -9.66 20.20 27.33
CA VAL A 309 -8.99 20.86 28.47
C VAL A 309 -9.65 22.19 28.82
N ILE A 310 -10.12 22.97 27.86
CA ILE A 310 -10.84 24.22 28.11
C ILE A 310 -12.19 23.94 28.78
N ILE A 311 -12.95 22.93 28.33
CA ILE A 311 -14.24 22.56 28.95
C ILE A 311 -14.07 22.09 30.41
N ILE A 312 -12.96 21.40 30.73
CA ILE A 312 -12.66 20.98 32.11
C ILE A 312 -12.20 22.16 32.97
N LEU A 313 -11.46 23.12 32.41
CA LEU A 313 -10.98 24.30 33.15
C LEU A 313 -12.05 25.40 33.35
N THR A 314 -13.12 25.41 32.55
CA THR A 314 -14.25 26.35 32.73
C THR A 314 -15.33 25.85 33.68
N ASN A 315 -15.18 24.64 34.23
CA ASN A 315 -16.10 24.05 35.22
C ASN A 315 -15.53 24.00 36.64
N PHE A 316 -14.52 24.84 36.95
CA PHE A 316 -14.00 25.06 38.31
C PHE A 316 -14.12 26.52 38.74
#